data_AF-A0A914D770-F1
#
_entry.id   AF-A0A914D770-F1
#
_cell.length_a   1.000
_cell.length_b   1.000
_cell.length_c   1.000
_cell.angle_alpha   90.00
_cell.angle_beta   90.00
_cell.angle_gamma   90.00
#
_symmetry.space_group_name_H-M   'P 1'
#
loop_
_entity.id
_entity.type
_entity.pdbx_description
1 polymer ?
#
loop_
_entity_poly.entity_id
_entity_poly.type
_entity_poly.pdbx_seq_one_letter_code
_entity_poly.pdbx_strand_id
1 'polypeptide(L)' 'MLIISAPLSISTGFTYITYATFCIPWAYVAFSLAEYILVGLNSLFYFMLIYELPGASLKIHLSDVHYVQDV' A
#
# COMPACT_ATOMS: atom_id res chain seq x y z
N MET A 1 -1.61 14.23 -1.70
CA MET A 1 -1.48 12.76 -1.62
C MET A 1 -2.77 12.04 -2.03
N LEU A 2 -3.93 12.34 -1.42
CA LEU A 2 -5.22 11.68 -1.72
C LEU A 2 -5.62 11.63 -3.21
N ILE A 3 -5.40 12.72 -3.96
CA ILE A 3 -5.77 12.82 -5.39
C ILE A 3 -5.01 11.81 -6.26
N ILE A 4 -3.78 11.46 -5.88
CA ILE A 4 -2.92 10.55 -6.65
C ILE A 4 -3.09 9.11 -6.12
N SER A 5 -3.20 8.94 -4.80
CA SER A 5 -3.29 7.61 -4.18
C SER A 5 -4.65 6.93 -4.39
N ALA A 6 -5.74 7.68 -4.49
CA ALA A 6 -7.08 7.13 -4.73
C ALA A 6 -7.21 6.44 -6.11
N PRO A 7 -6.91 7.08 -7.25
CA PRO A 7 -6.99 6.43 -8.55
C PRO A 7 -5.97 5.30 -8.70
N LEU A 8 -4.78 5.42 -8.09
CA LEU A 8 -3.82 4.32 -8.04
C LEU A 8 -4.40 3.11 -7.29
N SER A 9 -4.95 3.30 -6.09
CA SER A 9 -5.49 2.19 -5.29
C SER A 9 -6.64 1.46 -6.00
N ILE A 10 -7.51 2.22 -6.68
CA ILE A 10 -8.60 1.65 -7.49
C ILE A 10 -8.05 0.83 -8.66
N SER A 11 -7.04 1.35 -9.38
CA SER A 11 -6.45 0.64 -10.51
C SER A 11 -5.68 -0.61 -10.08
N THR A 12 -5.02 -0.58 -8.91
CA THR A 12 -4.40 -1.75 -8.28
C THR A 12 -5.42 -2.84 -7.99
N GLY A 13 -6.58 -2.48 -7.41
CA GLY A 13 -7.65 -3.45 -7.15
C GLY A 13 -8.20 -4.08 -8.43
N PHE A 14 -8.42 -3.28 -9.48
CA PHE A 14 -8.92 -3.78 -10.76
C PHE A 14 -7.92 -4.72 -11.47
N THR A 15 -6.63 -4.35 -11.48
CA THR A 15 -5.57 -5.17 -12.11
C THR A 15 -5.38 -6.50 -11.37
N TYR A 16 -5.48 -6.50 -10.04
CA TYR A 16 -5.46 -7.73 -9.24
C TYR A 16 -6.63 -8.65 -9.58
N ILE A 17 -7.87 -8.14 -9.58
CA ILE A 17 -9.06 -8.93 -9.90
C ILE A 17 -8.94 -9.51 -11.31
N THR A 18 -8.46 -8.71 -12.26
CA THR A 18 -8.25 -9.15 -13.65
C THR A 18 -7.22 -10.28 -13.74
N TYR A 19 -6.12 -10.17 -13.00
CA TYR A 19 -5.14 -11.26 -12.91
C TYR A 19 -5.73 -12.51 -12.26
N ALA A 20 -6.42 -12.37 -11.12
CA ALA A 20 -6.98 -13.49 -10.37
C ALA A 20 -8.06 -14.26 -11.14
N THR A 21 -8.81 -13.57 -12.00
CA THR A 21 -9.92 -14.17 -12.77
C THR A 21 -9.49 -14.70 -14.14
N PHE A 22 -8.61 -13.98 -14.85
CA PHE A 22 -8.24 -14.29 -16.23
C PHE A 22 -6.81 -14.82 -16.40
N CYS A 23 -6.01 -14.90 -15.32
CA CYS A 23 -4.61 -15.33 -15.34
C CYS A 23 -3.74 -14.56 -16.37
N ILE A 24 -4.03 -13.28 -16.60
CA ILE A 24 -3.31 -12.46 -17.57
C ILE A 24 -2.00 -11.96 -16.94
N PRO A 25 -0.81 -12.34 -17.46
CA PRO A 25 0.47 -11.98 -16.85
C PRO A 25 0.73 -10.47 -16.88
N TRP A 26 0.24 -9.77 -17.90
CA TRP A 26 0.35 -8.31 -17.98
C TRP A 26 -0.45 -7.59 -16.89
N ALA A 27 -1.58 -8.17 -16.45
CA ALA A 27 -2.36 -7.62 -15.35
C ALA A 27 -1.61 -7.77 -14.02
N TYR A 28 -0.86 -8.86 -13.84
CA TYR A 28 0.02 -9.05 -12.69
C TYR A 28 1.15 -8.02 -12.66
N VAL A 29 1.84 -7.78 -13.79
CA VAL A 29 2.90 -6.77 -13.87
C VAL A 29 2.37 -5.37 -13.55
N ALA A 30 1.21 -5.01 -14.10
CA ALA A 30 0.57 -3.72 -13.82
C ALA A 30 0.18 -3.58 -12.34
N PHE A 31 -0.37 -4.64 -11.74
CA PHE A 31 -0.69 -4.71 -10.31
C PHE A 31 0.57 -4.50 -9.45
N SER A 32 1.64 -5.28 -9.70
CA SER A 32 2.88 -5.18 -8.94
C SER A 32 3.55 -3.82 -9.05
N LEU A 33 3.50 -3.18 -10.23
CA LEU A 33 4.01 -1.83 -10.42
C LEU A 33 3.19 -0.80 -9.62
N ALA A 34 1.86 -0.91 -9.66
CA ALA A 34 0.98 -0.01 -8.93
C ALA A 34 1.16 -0.13 -7.41
N GLU A 35 1.28 -1.35 -6.88
CA GLU A 35 1.64 -1.64 -5.48
C GLU A 35 2.96 -0.97 -5.08
N TYR A 36 4.00 -1.13 -5.90
CA TYR A 36 5.32 -0.56 -5.62
C TYR A 36 5.28 0.98 -5.50
N ILE A 37 4.56 1.63 -6.42
CA ILE A 37 4.37 3.09 -6.37
C ILE A 37 3.55 3.49 -5.14
N LEU A 38 2.52 2.72 -4.77
CA LEU A 38 1.71 2.99 -3.58
C LEU A 38 2.54 2.95 -2.30
N VAL A 39 3.38 1.93 -2.13
CA VAL A 39 4.28 1.80 -0.97
C VAL A 39 5.26 2.97 -0.93
N GLY A 40 5.83 3.34 -2.09
CA GLY A 40 6.71 4.51 -2.21
C GLY A 40 6.03 5.81 -1.80
N LEU A 41 4.84 6.10 -2.32
CA LEU A 41 4.07 7.30 -1.97
C LEU A 41 3.68 7.33 -0.49
N ASN A 42 3.34 6.18 0.08
CA ASN A 42 2.96 6.09 1.49
C ASN A 42 4.17 6.36 2.40
N SER A 43 5.33 5.76 2.10
CA SER A 43 6.58 6.01 2.83
C SER A 43 7.03 7.48 2.73
N LEU A 44 6.87 8.10 1.55
CA LEU A 44 7.20 9.51 1.32
C LEU A 44 6.26 10.44 2.09
N PHE A 45 4.98 10.09 2.20
CA PHE A 45 4.04 10.84 3.02
C PHE A 45 4.43 10.79 4.51
N TYR A 46 4.76 9.61 5.05
CA TYR A 46 5.23 9.50 6.44
C TYR A 46 6.52 10.28 6.68
N PHE A 47 7.47 10.25 5.73
CA PHE A 47 8.69 11.05 5.81
C PHE A 47 8.41 12.55 5.87
N MET A 48 7.57 13.07 4.97
CA MET A 48 7.17 14.48 5.01
C MET A 48 6.47 14.85 6.32
N LEU A 49 5.64 13.96 6.86
CA LEU A 49 4.91 14.21 8.10
C LEU A 49 5.87 14.35 9.31
N ILE A 50 6.91 13.52 9.37
CA ILE A 50 7.97 13.62 10.38
C ILE A 50 8.80 14.89 10.19
N TYR A 51 9.08 15.27 8.93
CA TYR A 51 9.91 16.42 8.61
C TYR A 51 9.21 17.77 8.86
N GLU A 52 7.94 17.90 8.47
CA GLU A 52 7.17 19.16 8.54
C GLU A 52 6.58 19.43 9.93
N LEU A 53 6.27 18.39 10.72
CA LEU A 53 5.70 18.56 12.06
C LEU A 53 6.71 18.17 13.15
N PRO A 54 7.59 19.09 13.57
CA PRO A 54 8.46 18.84 14.72
C PRO A 54 7.58 18.61 15.98
N GLY A 55 7.62 17.38 16.50
CA GLY A 55 6.80 16.95 17.64
C GLY A 55 5.62 16.03 17.30
N ALA A 56 5.34 15.77 16.02
CA ALA A 56 4.39 14.75 15.63
C ALA A 56 4.94 13.35 15.97
N SER A 57 4.36 12.72 16.99
CA SER A 57 4.65 11.32 17.33
C SER A 57 3.73 10.42 16.51
N LEU A 58 4.31 9.67 15.57
CA LEU A 58 3.58 8.70 14.75
C LEU A 58 3.34 7.43 15.58
N LYS A 59 2.16 7.30 16.19
CA LYS A 59 1.79 6.11 16.96
C LYS A 59 1.22 5.04 16.02
N ILE A 60 2.08 4.14 15.56
CA ILE A 60 1.65 2.98 14.76
C ILE A 60 0.96 2.00 15.69
N HIS A 61 -0.36 1.85 15.55
CA HIS A 61 -1.10 0.82 16.26
C HIS A 61 -1.00 -0.47 15.46
N LEU A 62 -0.11 -1.36 15.87
CA LEU A 62 -0.07 -2.74 15.40
C LEU A 62 -1.20 -3.48 16.13
N SER A 63 -2.31 -3.73 15.43
CA SER A 63 -3.30 -4.70 15.93
C SER A 63 -2.68 -6.08 15.77
N ASP A 64 -2.26 -6.67 16.89
CA ASP A 64 -1.71 -8.02 16.97
C ASP A 64 -2.63 -9.00 16.24
N VAL A 65 -2.17 -9.52 15.10
CA VAL A 65 -2.69 -10.78 14.57
C VAL A 65 -1.98 -11.83 15.40
N HIS A 66 -2.71 -12.41 16.35
CA HIS A 66 -2.29 -13.51 17.21
C HIS A 66 -1.44 -14.53 16.43
N TYR A 67 -0.13 -14.52 16.67
CA TYR A 67 0.68 -15.70 16.48
C TYR A 67 0.28 -16.70 17.56
N VAL A 68 -0.48 -17.73 17.17
CA VAL A 68 -0.54 -18.98 17.93
C VAL A 68 0.84 -19.60 17.82
N GLN A 69 1.66 -19.35 18.82
CA GLN A 69 2.83 -20.14 19.14
C GLN A 69 2.35 -21.22 20.09
N ASP A 70 2.26 -22.48 19.63
CA ASP A 70 2.28 -23.64 20.53
C ASP A 70 2.66 -24.94 19.78
N VAL A 71 3.78 -25.51 20.27
CA VAL A 71 4.45 -26.81 20.02
C VAL A 71 5.43 -26.91 18.86
#